data_AF-A0A1B9RWF8-F1
#
_entry.id   AF-A0A1B9RWF8-F1
#
_cell.length_a   1.000
_cell.length_b   1.000
_cell.length_c   1.000
_cell.angle_alpha   90.00
_cell.angle_beta   90.00
_cell.angle_gamma   90.00
#
_symmetry.space_group_name_H-M   'P 1'
#
loop_
_entity.id
_entity.type
_entity.pdbx_description
1 polymer ?
#
loop_
_entity_poly.entity_id
_entity_poly.type
_entity_poly.pdbx_seq_one_letter_code
_entity_poly.pdbx_strand_id
1 'polypeptide(L)'
;MRPILLLPLLLSLAPLSAMAAETPCADLIEGSGVIQHGDGFAVSELRDGCAVTNGVFKTGSRIGWSFDRAEFKGDGLVDFAKSMGAKPAHVPGWGRFSIEGARFTPLTDNAFANYISSVQQWPMDASGSFRFDPKDGYLDIQNLELVNLRTGKAALSAELTLPKDADAQALIQNGSAGLTHLRFRLDNQGLFEGMAIPSLAAFLQQMAGSEDPQQGIEQLRGTATIALQALPDSKIDADSKKALLRFVQDLPHPTGFFTLDLTFDKPLQIGSLGLDAAQLAQTALANAKISVSYKAR
;
A
#
# COMPACT_ATOMS: atom_id res chain seq x y z
N MET A 1 16.78 0.03 -61.92
CA MET A 1 15.90 1.22 -61.97
C MET A 1 14.60 0.88 -61.25
N ARG A 2 14.25 1.61 -60.18
CA ARG A 2 12.85 1.78 -59.69
C ARG A 2 12.06 2.53 -60.78
N PRO A 3 10.72 2.37 -60.95
CA PRO A 3 9.69 2.86 -60.00
C PRO A 3 8.42 1.95 -59.87
N ILE A 4 7.76 1.83 -58.70
CA ILE A 4 6.70 2.66 -58.06
C ILE A 4 5.27 2.42 -58.59
N LEU A 5 4.32 2.29 -57.62
CA LEU A 5 2.87 2.58 -57.64
C LEU A 5 1.86 1.49 -58.09
N LEU A 6 1.17 0.85 -57.13
CA LEU A 6 -0.21 1.20 -56.70
C LEU A 6 -0.86 0.12 -55.80
N LEU A 7 -1.01 0.43 -54.51
CA LEU A 7 -2.23 0.11 -53.73
C LEU A 7 -3.43 0.70 -54.50
N PRO A 8 -4.66 0.10 -54.52
CA PRO A 8 -5.43 -0.13 -53.29
C PRO A 8 -6.42 -1.33 -53.32
N LEU A 9 -6.77 -1.88 -52.16
CA LEU A 9 -8.12 -2.35 -51.74
C LEU A 9 -7.98 -3.23 -50.49
N LEU A 10 -7.56 -2.64 -49.39
CA LEU A 10 -7.91 -3.17 -48.07
C LEU A 10 -9.15 -2.41 -47.64
N LEU A 11 -10.32 -3.02 -47.84
CA LEU A 11 -11.56 -2.56 -47.23
C LEU A 11 -11.35 -2.57 -45.71
N SER A 12 -11.21 -1.36 -45.19
CA SER A 12 -11.67 -0.87 -43.90
C SER A 12 -12.50 -1.87 -43.08
N LEU A 13 -11.82 -2.72 -42.30
CA LEU A 13 -12.26 -3.07 -40.96
C LEU A 13 -11.85 -1.90 -40.07
N ALA A 14 -12.63 -0.83 -40.10
CA ALA A 14 -12.58 0.13 -39.02
C ALA A 14 -12.91 -0.65 -37.74
N PRO A 15 -12.09 -0.60 -36.68
CA PRO A 15 -12.59 -1.01 -35.38
C PRO A 15 -13.80 -0.10 -35.12
N LEU A 16 -14.95 -0.71 -34.85
CA LEU A 16 -16.02 0.00 -34.17
C LEU A 16 -15.38 0.62 -32.94
N SER A 17 -15.08 1.92 -33.01
CA SER A 17 -15.01 2.76 -31.85
C SER A 17 -16.41 2.65 -31.25
N ALA A 18 -16.59 1.66 -30.38
CA ALA A 18 -17.68 1.66 -29.45
C ALA A 18 -17.57 3.00 -28.76
N MET A 19 -18.42 3.95 -29.15
CA MET A 19 -18.71 5.09 -28.32
C MET A 19 -19.03 4.47 -26.96
N ALA A 20 -18.16 4.73 -25.98
CA ALA A 20 -18.35 4.27 -24.63
C ALA A 20 -19.77 4.69 -24.24
N ALA A 21 -20.67 3.74 -24.11
CA ALA A 21 -21.86 3.97 -23.32
C ALA A 21 -21.33 4.41 -21.95
N GLU A 22 -21.76 5.58 -21.47
CA GLU A 22 -21.40 6.06 -20.13
C GLU A 22 -21.82 4.97 -19.13
N THR A 23 -20.83 4.23 -18.64
CA THR A 23 -21.03 3.12 -17.70
C THR A 23 -20.72 3.63 -16.30
N PRO A 24 -21.34 3.07 -15.25
CA PRO A 24 -21.09 3.49 -13.87
C PRO A 24 -19.60 3.54 -13.48
N CYS A 25 -18.78 2.63 -14.00
CA CYS A 25 -17.33 2.63 -13.84
C CYS A 25 -16.64 3.72 -14.65
N ALA A 26 -17.04 3.95 -15.91
CA ALA A 26 -16.49 5.07 -16.68
C ALA A 26 -16.75 6.41 -15.97
N ASP A 27 -17.98 6.65 -15.51
CA ASP A 27 -18.33 7.86 -14.76
C ASP A 27 -17.51 8.02 -13.48
N LEU A 28 -17.31 6.91 -12.75
CA LEU A 28 -16.53 6.90 -11.51
C LEU A 28 -15.06 7.27 -11.76
N ILE A 29 -14.46 6.69 -12.81
CA ILE A 29 -13.05 6.90 -13.12
C ILE A 29 -12.81 8.31 -13.68
N GLU A 30 -13.62 8.74 -14.64
CA GLU A 30 -13.53 10.08 -15.23
C GLU A 30 -13.83 11.18 -14.20
N GLY A 31 -14.84 10.95 -13.34
CA GLY A 31 -15.21 11.87 -12.27
C GLY A 31 -14.16 12.01 -11.16
N SER A 32 -13.22 11.07 -11.06
CA SER A 32 -12.17 11.11 -10.03
C SER A 32 -11.10 12.19 -10.30
N GLY A 33 -10.83 12.50 -11.57
CA GLY A 33 -9.77 13.44 -11.99
C GLY A 33 -8.33 13.03 -11.63
N VAL A 34 -8.12 11.89 -10.96
CA VAL A 34 -6.79 11.44 -10.48
C VAL A 34 -6.11 10.44 -11.40
N ILE A 35 -6.88 9.76 -12.25
CA ILE A 35 -6.37 8.81 -13.25
C ILE A 35 -6.37 9.49 -14.61
N GLN A 36 -5.19 9.55 -15.24
CA GLN A 36 -5.02 10.00 -16.62
C GLN A 36 -4.93 8.81 -17.58
N HIS A 37 -5.28 9.05 -18.83
CA HIS A 37 -5.30 8.03 -19.87
C HIS A 37 -3.90 7.81 -20.41
N GLY A 38 -3.36 6.61 -20.23
CA GLY A 38 -2.20 6.13 -20.97
C GLY A 38 -2.59 5.61 -22.35
N ASP A 39 -1.59 5.16 -23.10
CA ASP A 39 -1.83 4.54 -24.40
C ASP A 39 -2.60 3.22 -24.23
N GLY A 40 -3.72 3.08 -24.96
CA GLY A 40 -4.59 1.92 -24.82
C GLY A 40 -5.39 1.91 -23.52
N PHE A 41 -5.63 3.08 -22.92
CA PHE A 41 -6.50 3.22 -21.76
C PHE A 41 -7.89 2.66 -22.04
N ALA A 42 -8.42 1.89 -21.10
CA ALA A 42 -9.80 1.41 -21.14
C ALA A 42 -10.35 1.22 -19.74
N VAL A 43 -11.65 1.45 -19.61
CA VAL A 43 -12.44 1.12 -18.41
C VAL A 43 -13.38 -0.02 -18.78
N SER A 44 -13.56 -0.98 -17.88
CA SER A 44 -14.46 -2.11 -18.08
C SER A 44 -15.28 -2.39 -16.82
N GLU A 45 -16.55 -2.70 -17.03
CA GLU A 45 -17.46 -3.19 -15.99
C GLU A 45 -17.12 -4.64 -15.64
N LEU A 46 -17.06 -4.94 -14.35
CA LEU A 46 -16.94 -6.28 -13.79
C LEU A 46 -18.23 -6.59 -13.01
N ARG A 47 -18.52 -7.87 -12.81
CA ARG A 47 -19.74 -8.32 -12.10
C ARG A 47 -19.98 -7.59 -10.78
N ASP A 48 -18.91 -7.33 -10.03
CA ASP A 48 -18.95 -6.70 -8.70
C ASP A 48 -17.92 -5.56 -8.60
N GLY A 49 -17.65 -4.83 -9.69
CA GLY A 49 -16.61 -3.79 -9.64
C GLY A 49 -16.16 -3.22 -10.98
N CYS A 50 -15.01 -2.56 -10.97
CA CYS A 50 -14.44 -1.89 -12.14
C CYS A 50 -13.03 -2.42 -12.45
N ALA A 51 -12.67 -2.43 -13.73
CA ALA A 51 -11.29 -2.57 -14.19
C ALA A 51 -10.86 -1.33 -14.98
N VAL A 52 -9.61 -0.92 -14.79
CA VAL A 52 -8.93 0.11 -15.58
C VAL A 52 -7.66 -0.49 -16.14
N THR A 53 -7.38 -0.30 -17.43
CA THR A 53 -6.12 -0.71 -18.05
C THR A 53 -5.34 0.49 -18.54
N ASN A 54 -4.01 0.41 -18.49
CA ASN A 54 -3.07 1.44 -18.97
C ASN A 54 -3.37 2.84 -18.40
N GLY A 55 -3.55 2.92 -17.08
CA GLY A 55 -3.82 4.19 -16.40
C GLY A 55 -2.56 4.83 -15.82
N VAL A 56 -2.64 6.13 -15.57
CA VAL A 56 -1.59 6.90 -14.89
C VAL A 56 -2.20 7.66 -13.73
N PHE A 57 -1.90 7.24 -12.50
CA PHE A 57 -2.25 7.96 -11.29
C PHE A 57 -1.23 9.08 -11.03
N LYS A 58 -1.66 10.34 -10.97
CA LYS A 58 -0.79 11.46 -10.63
C LYS A 58 -1.10 12.01 -9.26
N THR A 59 -0.05 12.17 -8.45
CA THR A 59 -0.12 12.81 -7.14
C THR A 59 0.79 14.04 -7.18
N GLY A 60 0.18 15.23 -7.26
CA GLY A 60 0.89 16.49 -7.47
C GLY A 60 1.52 16.58 -8.87
N SER A 61 2.45 17.53 -9.06
CA SER A 61 3.07 17.79 -10.36
C SER A 61 4.31 16.94 -10.66
N ARG A 62 4.86 16.23 -9.66
CA ARG A 62 6.20 15.60 -9.75
C ARG A 62 6.21 14.09 -9.62
N ILE A 63 5.07 13.47 -9.31
CA ILE A 63 4.98 12.03 -9.09
C ILE A 63 3.84 11.46 -9.91
N GLY A 64 4.18 10.49 -10.76
CA GLY A 64 3.22 9.67 -11.50
C GLY A 64 3.44 8.19 -11.22
N TRP A 65 2.36 7.43 -11.23
CA TRP A 65 2.36 5.97 -11.16
C TRP A 65 1.59 5.45 -12.37
N SER A 66 2.30 4.85 -13.32
CA SER A 66 1.65 4.10 -14.40
C SER A 66 1.32 2.69 -13.91
N PHE A 67 0.26 2.09 -14.44
CA PHE A 67 -0.10 0.70 -14.16
C PHE A 67 -0.71 0.04 -15.40
N ASP A 68 -0.51 -1.27 -15.52
CA ASP A 68 -0.98 -2.04 -16.67
C ASP A 68 -2.47 -2.38 -16.50
N ARG A 69 -2.86 -2.80 -15.29
CA ARG A 69 -4.25 -3.10 -14.93
C ARG A 69 -4.52 -2.81 -13.46
N ALA A 70 -5.64 -2.17 -13.17
CA ALA A 70 -6.17 -2.03 -11.82
C ALA A 70 -7.59 -2.60 -11.79
N GLU A 71 -7.90 -3.45 -10.81
CA GLU A 71 -9.25 -3.93 -10.54
C GLU A 71 -9.66 -3.54 -9.12
N PHE A 72 -10.93 -3.16 -8.97
CA PHE A 72 -11.54 -2.90 -7.67
C PHE A 72 -12.91 -3.58 -7.63
N LYS A 73 -13.11 -4.49 -6.68
CA LYS A 73 -14.31 -5.32 -6.55
C LYS A 73 -14.85 -5.32 -5.13
N GLY A 74 -16.16 -5.36 -4.96
CA GLY A 74 -16.83 -5.34 -3.66
C GLY A 74 -18.32 -5.13 -3.79
N ASP A 75 -19.06 -5.48 -2.74
CA ASP A 75 -20.50 -5.27 -2.68
C ASP A 75 -20.84 -3.77 -2.56
N GLY A 76 -21.66 -3.27 -3.49
CA GLY A 76 -22.06 -1.85 -3.50
C GLY A 76 -20.91 -0.87 -3.66
N LEU A 77 -19.76 -1.32 -4.15
CA LEU A 77 -18.50 -0.56 -4.11
C LEU A 77 -18.52 0.71 -4.97
N VAL A 78 -19.17 0.66 -6.13
CA VAL A 78 -19.32 1.83 -7.01
C VAL A 78 -20.19 2.90 -6.35
N ASP A 79 -21.29 2.51 -5.71
CA ASP A 79 -22.19 3.41 -4.99
C ASP A 79 -21.50 4.00 -3.75
N PHE A 80 -20.75 3.17 -3.02
CA PHE A 80 -19.90 3.61 -1.93
C PHE A 80 -18.87 4.65 -2.40
N ALA A 81 -18.16 4.37 -3.50
CA ALA A 81 -17.14 5.28 -4.03
C ALA A 81 -17.73 6.64 -4.44
N LYS A 82 -18.91 6.64 -5.08
CA LYS A 82 -19.63 7.87 -5.45
C LYS A 82 -20.11 8.67 -4.23
N SER A 83 -20.40 8.00 -3.12
CA SER A 83 -20.93 8.62 -1.90
C SER A 83 -19.86 8.97 -0.85
N MET A 84 -18.56 8.70 -1.10
CA MET A 84 -17.48 9.04 -0.17
C MET A 84 -17.44 10.55 0.17
N GLY A 85 -17.81 11.42 -0.78
CA GLY A 85 -17.94 12.87 -0.54
C GLY A 85 -19.23 13.31 0.17
N ALA A 86 -20.22 12.40 0.28
CA ALA A 86 -21.59 12.68 0.74
C ALA A 86 -22.02 11.85 1.96
N LYS A 87 -21.06 11.23 2.67
CA LYS A 87 -21.27 10.33 3.81
C LYS A 87 -22.00 9.03 3.42
N PRO A 88 -21.26 7.97 3.08
CA PRO A 88 -21.88 6.71 2.68
C PRO A 88 -22.68 6.11 3.84
N ALA A 89 -23.91 5.66 3.56
CA ALA A 89 -24.78 5.06 4.57
C ALA A 89 -24.26 3.71 5.10
N HIS A 90 -23.51 2.98 4.26
CA HIS A 90 -22.99 1.64 4.58
C HIS A 90 -21.58 1.48 4.02
N VAL A 91 -20.72 0.80 4.77
CA VAL A 91 -19.41 0.32 4.29
C VAL A 91 -19.62 -1.05 3.62
N PRO A 92 -18.97 -1.34 2.47
CA PRO A 92 -19.01 -2.66 1.83
C PRO A 92 -18.65 -3.78 2.81
N GLY A 93 -19.40 -4.89 2.77
CA GLY A 93 -19.11 -6.08 3.57
C GLY A 93 -17.85 -6.82 3.11
N TRP A 94 -17.40 -6.60 1.89
CA TRP A 94 -16.10 -7.05 1.42
C TRP A 94 -15.57 -6.14 0.30
N GLY A 95 -14.25 -6.16 0.14
CA GLY A 95 -13.62 -5.54 -1.00
C GLY A 95 -12.30 -6.18 -1.34
N ARG A 96 -11.93 -6.07 -2.61
CA ARG A 96 -10.67 -6.54 -3.16
C ARG A 96 -10.15 -5.52 -4.15
N PHE A 97 -8.84 -5.30 -4.12
CA PHE A 97 -8.15 -4.53 -5.14
C PHE A 97 -6.94 -5.30 -5.65
N SER A 98 -6.60 -5.07 -6.91
CA SER A 98 -5.33 -5.49 -7.49
C SER A 98 -4.85 -4.44 -8.46
N ILE A 99 -3.56 -4.18 -8.45
CA ILE A 99 -2.85 -3.29 -9.36
C ILE A 99 -1.67 -4.10 -9.88
N GLU A 100 -1.62 -4.28 -11.19
CA GLU A 100 -0.58 -5.03 -11.89
C GLU A 100 0.31 -4.04 -12.64
N GLY A 101 1.61 -4.28 -12.60
CA GLY A 101 2.56 -3.53 -13.41
C GLY A 101 2.74 -2.08 -12.97
N ALA A 102 2.56 -1.76 -11.68
CA ALA A 102 2.74 -0.41 -11.18
C ALA A 102 4.20 0.06 -11.31
N ARG A 103 4.42 1.21 -11.95
CA ARG A 103 5.76 1.80 -12.16
C ARG A 103 5.77 3.26 -11.73
N PHE A 104 6.65 3.58 -10.78
CA PHE A 104 6.88 4.95 -10.34
C PHE A 104 7.62 5.73 -11.43
N THR A 105 7.07 6.86 -11.84
CA THR A 105 7.73 7.78 -12.77
C THR A 105 7.88 9.13 -12.09
N PRO A 106 9.11 9.56 -11.75
CA PRO A 106 9.33 10.94 -11.37
C PRO A 106 8.99 11.81 -12.59
N LEU A 107 8.04 12.71 -12.43
CA LEU A 107 7.65 13.65 -13.46
C LEU A 107 8.54 14.88 -13.34
N THR A 108 9.48 14.99 -14.26
CA THR A 108 10.35 16.16 -14.42
C THR A 108 9.90 16.98 -15.63
N ASP A 109 10.33 18.23 -15.71
CA ASP A 109 10.09 19.07 -16.90
C ASP A 109 10.96 18.64 -18.11
N ASN A 110 11.69 17.53 -18.01
CA ASN A 110 12.59 17.01 -19.03
C ASN A 110 12.09 15.65 -19.56
N ALA A 111 11.61 15.64 -20.81
CA ALA A 111 11.10 14.44 -21.46
C ALA A 111 12.13 13.30 -21.59
N PHE A 112 13.42 13.62 -21.78
CA PHE A 112 14.49 12.61 -21.85
C PHE A 112 14.73 11.94 -20.50
N ALA A 113 14.74 12.71 -19.41
CA ALA A 113 14.86 12.16 -18.06
C ALA A 113 13.64 11.31 -17.67
N ASN A 114 12.44 11.74 -18.09
CA ASN A 114 11.21 10.97 -17.87
C ASN A 114 11.25 9.64 -18.64
N TYR A 115 11.73 9.64 -19.88
CA TYR A 115 11.90 8.41 -20.67
C TYR A 115 12.89 7.44 -20.01
N ILE A 116 14.10 7.90 -19.64
CA ILE A 116 15.08 7.05 -18.95
C ILE A 116 14.49 6.47 -17.68
N SER A 117 13.83 7.31 -16.88
CA SER A 117 13.20 6.88 -15.64
C SER A 117 12.17 5.79 -15.92
N SER A 118 11.30 5.96 -16.92
CA SER A 118 10.27 4.96 -17.24
C SER A 118 10.83 3.58 -17.61
N VAL A 119 11.97 3.54 -18.32
CA VAL A 119 12.59 2.29 -18.78
C VAL A 119 13.37 1.58 -17.66
N GLN A 120 13.86 2.32 -16.66
CA GLN A 120 14.65 1.77 -15.55
C GLN A 120 13.79 1.18 -14.42
N GLN A 121 12.47 1.35 -14.48
CA GLN A 121 11.56 0.94 -13.41
C GLN A 121 11.20 -0.53 -13.51
N TRP A 122 11.19 -1.18 -12.36
CA TRP A 122 10.71 -2.55 -12.22
C TRP A 122 9.25 -2.51 -11.80
N PRO A 123 8.35 -3.18 -12.54
CA PRO A 123 6.94 -3.21 -12.17
C PRO A 123 6.76 -3.82 -10.79
N MET A 124 5.80 -3.28 -10.07
CA MET A 124 5.33 -3.80 -8.79
C MET A 124 3.86 -4.14 -8.91
N ASP A 125 3.47 -5.25 -8.28
CA ASP A 125 2.08 -5.62 -8.16
C ASP A 125 1.63 -5.34 -6.73
N ALA A 126 0.48 -4.70 -6.58
CA ALA A 126 -0.14 -4.47 -5.29
C ALA A 126 -1.51 -5.15 -5.26
N SER A 127 -1.85 -5.82 -4.18
CA SER A 127 -3.18 -6.39 -4.02
C SER A 127 -3.64 -6.31 -2.58
N GLY A 128 -4.95 -6.36 -2.40
CA GLY A 128 -5.50 -6.40 -1.06
C GLY A 128 -6.92 -6.88 -1.02
N SER A 129 -7.32 -7.34 0.15
CA SER A 129 -8.67 -7.81 0.39
C SER A 129 -9.07 -7.58 1.85
N PHE A 130 -10.33 -7.21 2.05
CA PHE A 130 -10.91 -7.06 3.37
C PHE A 130 -12.30 -7.69 3.45
N ARG A 131 -12.72 -7.97 4.68
CA ARG A 131 -14.09 -8.32 5.04
C ARG A 131 -14.53 -7.45 6.21
N PHE A 132 -15.76 -6.99 6.16
CA PHE A 132 -16.38 -6.20 7.21
C PHE A 132 -17.70 -6.85 7.63
N ASP A 133 -17.86 -7.08 8.93
CA ASP A 133 -19.13 -7.47 9.54
C ASP A 133 -19.73 -6.27 10.29
N PRO A 134 -20.77 -5.61 9.74
CA PRO A 134 -21.38 -4.45 10.39
C PRO A 134 -22.10 -4.80 11.70
N LYS A 135 -22.50 -6.06 11.94
CA LYS A 135 -23.20 -6.44 13.18
C LYS A 135 -22.31 -6.28 14.41
N ASP A 136 -21.05 -6.64 14.25
CA ASP A 136 -20.06 -6.63 15.32
C ASP A 136 -19.00 -5.53 15.15
N GLY A 137 -19.03 -4.80 14.04
CA GLY A 137 -18.04 -3.78 13.70
C GLY A 137 -16.67 -4.39 13.38
N TYR A 138 -16.64 -5.66 13.00
CA TYR A 138 -15.38 -6.39 12.80
C TYR A 138 -14.84 -6.20 11.39
N LEU A 139 -13.64 -5.66 11.25
CA LEU A 139 -12.93 -5.47 9.99
C LEU A 139 -11.69 -6.37 9.96
N ASP A 140 -11.69 -7.34 9.05
CA ASP A 140 -10.58 -8.23 8.75
C ASP A 140 -9.91 -7.78 7.45
N ILE A 141 -8.73 -7.16 7.57
CA ILE A 141 -7.82 -6.93 6.47
C ILE A 141 -7.05 -8.23 6.24
N GLN A 142 -7.57 -9.05 5.34
CA GLN A 142 -7.08 -10.41 5.10
C GLN A 142 -5.67 -10.42 4.51
N ASN A 143 -5.40 -9.46 3.61
CA ASN A 143 -4.09 -9.26 3.01
C ASN A 143 -4.01 -7.84 2.41
N LEU A 144 -2.85 -7.20 2.55
CA LEU A 144 -2.38 -6.09 1.74
C LEU A 144 -0.95 -6.46 1.34
N GLU A 145 -0.71 -6.63 0.06
CA GLU A 145 0.51 -7.21 -0.46
C GLU A 145 1.11 -6.33 -1.54
N LEU A 146 2.43 -6.21 -1.50
CA LEU A 146 3.25 -5.57 -2.51
C LEU A 146 4.32 -6.57 -2.96
N VAL A 147 4.39 -6.82 -4.26
CA VAL A 147 5.32 -7.76 -4.87
C VAL A 147 6.15 -7.04 -5.91
N ASN A 148 7.46 -7.23 -5.84
CA ASN A 148 8.38 -6.91 -6.91
C ASN A 148 9.26 -8.14 -7.13
N LEU A 149 9.22 -8.71 -8.33
CA LEU A 149 9.94 -9.95 -8.63
C LEU A 149 11.47 -9.84 -8.44
N ARG A 150 12.02 -8.63 -8.43
CA ARG A 150 13.44 -8.37 -8.21
C ARG A 150 13.77 -8.05 -6.75
N THR A 151 12.95 -7.24 -6.08
CA THR A 151 13.30 -6.70 -4.76
C THR A 151 12.61 -7.41 -3.60
N GLY A 152 11.60 -8.24 -3.87
CA GLY A 152 10.95 -9.11 -2.90
C GLY A 152 9.47 -8.79 -2.67
N LYS A 153 8.96 -9.17 -1.50
CA LYS A 153 7.53 -9.10 -1.18
C LYS A 153 7.30 -8.59 0.24
N ALA A 154 6.34 -7.69 0.40
CA ALA A 154 5.79 -7.28 1.68
C ALA A 154 4.31 -7.65 1.75
N ALA A 155 3.85 -8.13 2.91
CA ALA A 155 2.44 -8.43 3.14
C ALA A 155 2.03 -8.00 4.55
N LEU A 156 0.81 -7.50 4.68
CA LEU A 156 0.19 -7.07 5.93
C LEU A 156 -1.19 -7.71 6.05
N SER A 157 -1.54 -8.18 7.24
CA SER A 157 -2.92 -8.49 7.61
C SER A 157 -3.23 -7.87 8.97
N ALA A 158 -4.49 -7.51 9.20
CA ALA A 158 -4.89 -6.86 10.44
C ALA A 158 -6.35 -7.16 10.79
N GLU A 159 -6.63 -7.27 12.07
CA GLU A 159 -7.98 -7.40 12.61
C GLU A 159 -8.31 -6.17 13.44
N LEU A 160 -9.38 -5.47 13.07
CA LEU A 160 -9.83 -4.23 13.69
C LEU A 160 -11.27 -4.35 14.16
N THR A 161 -11.58 -3.65 15.25
CA THR A 161 -12.95 -3.41 15.70
C THR A 161 -13.27 -1.94 15.46
N LEU A 162 -14.35 -1.69 14.74
CA LEU A 162 -14.92 -0.39 14.45
C LEU A 162 -16.18 -0.21 15.32
N PRO A 163 -16.57 1.04 15.67
CA PRO A 163 -17.85 1.27 16.32
C PRO A 163 -19.02 0.80 15.43
N LYS A 164 -20.07 0.26 16.05
CA LYS A 164 -21.24 -0.28 15.34
C LYS A 164 -22.00 0.78 14.52
N ASP A 165 -21.88 2.06 14.90
CA ASP A 165 -22.47 3.22 14.22
C ASP A 165 -21.43 4.01 13.41
N ALA A 166 -20.37 3.34 12.91
CA ALA A 166 -19.27 3.99 12.22
C ALA A 166 -19.71 4.73 10.95
N ASP A 167 -19.99 6.02 11.07
CA ASP A 167 -19.86 6.98 9.97
C ASP A 167 -18.37 7.01 9.58
N ALA A 168 -18.07 6.91 8.28
CA ALA A 168 -16.72 7.01 7.74
C ALA A 168 -15.99 8.26 8.24
N GLN A 169 -16.72 9.37 8.44
CA GLN A 169 -16.15 10.60 8.99
C GLN A 169 -15.84 10.51 10.49
N ALA A 170 -16.64 9.77 11.27
CA ALA A 170 -16.38 9.54 12.70
C ALA A 170 -15.16 8.63 12.91
N LEU A 171 -14.94 7.64 12.02
CA LEU A 171 -13.71 6.84 12.01
C LEU A 171 -12.48 7.71 11.73
N ILE A 172 -12.58 8.62 10.75
CA ILE A 172 -11.49 9.53 10.37
C ILE A 172 -11.20 10.58 11.45
N GLN A 173 -12.22 11.13 12.11
CA GLN A 173 -12.07 12.23 13.08
C GLN A 173 -11.82 11.77 14.52
N ASN A 174 -12.48 10.70 14.96
CA ASN A 174 -12.43 10.25 16.35
C ASN A 174 -11.53 9.02 16.55
N GLY A 175 -11.07 8.42 15.45
CA GLY A 175 -9.99 7.45 15.53
C GLY A 175 -10.34 6.15 16.25
N SER A 176 -11.61 5.79 16.22
CA SER A 176 -12.24 4.78 17.06
C SER A 176 -12.03 3.34 16.57
N ALA A 177 -11.06 3.10 15.70
CA ALA A 177 -10.67 1.77 15.28
C ALA A 177 -9.73 1.16 16.32
N GLY A 178 -10.17 0.05 16.92
CA GLY A 178 -9.36 -0.76 17.83
C GLY A 178 -8.65 -1.88 17.08
N LEU A 179 -7.32 -1.81 16.97
CA LEU A 179 -6.49 -2.86 16.40
C LEU A 179 -6.29 -3.99 17.42
N THR A 180 -6.65 -5.20 17.04
CA THR A 180 -6.58 -6.40 17.89
C THR A 180 -5.47 -7.35 17.47
N HIS A 181 -5.24 -7.47 16.17
CA HIS A 181 -4.18 -8.29 15.59
C HIS A 181 -3.54 -7.56 14.42
N LEU A 182 -2.21 -7.65 14.32
CA LEU A 182 -1.45 -7.17 13.16
C LEU A 182 -0.38 -8.19 12.83
N ARG A 183 -0.30 -8.59 11.56
CA ARG A 183 0.81 -9.39 11.06
C ARG A 183 1.45 -8.73 9.87
N PHE A 184 2.76 -8.58 9.93
CA PHE A 184 3.59 -8.10 8.83
C PHE A 184 4.56 -9.20 8.41
N ARG A 185 4.73 -9.38 7.11
CA ARG A 185 5.67 -10.31 6.50
C ARG A 185 6.49 -9.60 5.44
N LEU A 186 7.79 -9.90 5.39
CA LEU A 186 8.72 -9.35 4.43
C LEU A 186 9.66 -10.46 3.95
N ASP A 187 9.65 -10.75 2.66
CA ASP A 187 10.74 -11.43 1.95
C ASP A 187 11.58 -10.33 1.30
N ASN A 188 12.66 -9.93 1.97
CA ASN A 188 13.48 -8.82 1.51
C ASN A 188 14.63 -9.28 0.61
N GLN A 189 14.61 -8.78 -0.63
CA GLN A 189 15.69 -8.89 -1.61
C GLN A 189 16.09 -7.48 -2.12
N GLY A 190 15.88 -6.45 -1.31
CA GLY A 190 16.09 -5.03 -1.65
C GLY A 190 14.82 -4.15 -1.57
N LEU A 191 13.66 -4.72 -1.24
CA LEU A 191 12.38 -3.99 -1.19
C LEU A 191 12.36 -2.98 -0.05
N PHE A 192 12.87 -3.34 1.12
CA PHE A 192 12.98 -2.46 2.28
C PHE A 192 13.85 -1.24 1.97
N GLU A 193 14.96 -1.45 1.28
CA GLU A 193 15.88 -0.40 0.86
C GLU A 193 15.23 0.56 -0.15
N GLY A 194 14.52 0.00 -1.14
CA GLY A 194 13.85 0.79 -2.17
C GLY A 194 12.64 1.58 -1.65
N MET A 195 11.92 1.04 -0.66
CA MET A 195 10.61 1.57 -0.25
C MET A 195 10.62 2.23 1.13
N ALA A 196 11.30 1.65 2.12
CA ALA A 196 11.19 2.06 3.52
C ALA A 196 12.31 3.02 3.94
N ILE A 197 13.53 2.86 3.43
CA ILE A 197 14.69 3.67 3.83
C ILE A 197 14.50 5.18 3.61
N PRO A 198 13.94 5.67 2.49
CA PRO A 198 13.71 7.11 2.31
C PRO A 198 12.81 7.70 3.41
N SER A 199 11.70 7.01 3.74
CA SER A 199 10.79 7.43 4.80
C SER A 199 11.43 7.30 6.19
N LEU A 200 12.22 6.24 6.42
CA LEU A 200 12.95 6.05 7.67
C LEU A 200 13.99 7.15 7.88
N ALA A 201 14.75 7.51 6.84
CA ALA A 201 15.73 8.58 6.89
C ALA A 201 15.06 9.93 7.18
N ALA A 202 13.95 10.24 6.52
CA ALA A 202 13.17 11.46 6.79
C ALA A 202 12.64 11.51 8.23
N PHE A 203 12.13 10.39 8.75
CA PHE A 203 11.68 10.28 10.13
C PHE A 203 12.82 10.46 11.15
N LEU A 204 13.98 9.85 10.89
CA LEU A 204 15.16 9.99 11.75
C LEU A 204 15.70 11.42 11.74
N GLN A 205 15.70 12.08 10.58
CA GLN A 205 16.03 13.49 10.47
C GLN A 205 15.09 14.35 11.31
N GLN A 206 13.78 14.07 11.27
CA GLN A 206 12.79 14.80 12.06
C GLN A 206 12.96 14.59 13.58
N MET A 207 13.27 13.36 14.01
CA MET A 207 13.40 13.05 15.44
C MET A 207 14.75 13.44 16.05
N ALA A 208 15.84 13.16 15.34
CA ALA A 208 17.20 13.32 15.85
C ALA A 208 17.84 14.65 15.41
N GLY A 209 17.28 15.33 14.41
CA GLY A 209 17.83 16.55 13.83
C GLY A 209 19.16 16.35 13.08
N SER A 210 19.61 15.10 12.90
CA SER A 210 20.84 14.81 12.17
C SER A 210 20.58 14.88 10.66
N GLU A 211 21.42 15.64 9.96
CA GLU A 211 21.46 15.67 8.49
C GLU A 211 22.16 14.43 7.90
N ASP A 212 22.79 13.60 8.75
CA ASP A 212 23.43 12.33 8.35
C ASP A 212 22.52 11.13 8.66
N PRO A 213 21.88 10.51 7.64
CA PRO A 213 21.05 9.33 7.83
C PRO A 213 21.81 8.15 8.42
N GLN A 214 23.12 8.03 8.18
CA GLN A 214 23.91 6.92 8.71
C GLN A 214 23.99 6.96 10.23
N GLN A 215 24.29 8.14 10.79
CA GLN A 215 24.28 8.36 12.22
C GLN A 215 22.89 8.12 12.83
N GLY A 216 21.83 8.56 12.15
CA GLY A 216 20.45 8.31 12.58
C GLY A 216 20.12 6.83 12.67
N ILE A 217 20.55 6.03 11.69
CA ILE A 217 20.36 4.57 11.69
C ILE A 217 21.18 3.90 12.81
N GLU A 218 22.40 4.35 13.07
CA GLU A 218 23.21 3.86 14.20
C GLU A 218 22.54 4.13 15.55
N GLN A 219 22.02 5.34 15.75
CA GLN A 219 21.27 5.70 16.95
C GLN A 219 19.98 4.88 17.09
N LEU A 220 19.26 4.67 15.99
CA LEU A 220 18.07 3.81 15.97
C LEU A 220 18.42 2.39 16.41
N ARG A 221 19.48 1.79 15.87
CA ARG A 221 19.92 0.44 16.25
C ARG A 221 20.26 0.35 17.74
N GLY A 222 20.99 1.32 18.28
CA GLY A 222 21.31 1.38 19.70
C GLY A 222 20.07 1.48 20.57
N THR A 223 19.21 2.45 20.28
CA THR A 223 17.98 2.72 21.04
C THR A 223 17.00 1.55 20.98
N ALA A 224 16.81 0.97 19.79
CA ALA A 224 15.96 -0.20 19.61
C ALA A 224 16.52 -1.42 20.34
N THR A 225 17.84 -1.64 20.30
CA THR A 225 18.48 -2.75 21.04
C THR A 225 18.20 -2.63 22.54
N ILE A 226 18.37 -1.44 23.13
CA ILE A 226 18.08 -1.20 24.56
C ILE A 226 16.60 -1.43 24.87
N ALA A 227 15.70 -0.86 24.05
CA ALA A 227 14.25 -1.02 24.24
C ALA A 227 13.83 -2.49 24.18
N LEU A 228 14.36 -3.27 23.23
CA LEU A 228 14.07 -4.70 23.07
C LEU A 228 14.60 -5.54 24.23
N GLN A 229 15.76 -5.19 24.77
CA GLN A 229 16.32 -5.86 25.95
C GLN A 229 15.50 -5.57 27.22
N ALA A 230 14.89 -4.39 27.31
CA ALA A 230 14.03 -4.00 28.43
C ALA A 230 12.63 -4.65 28.38
N LEU A 231 12.22 -5.25 27.25
CA LEU A 231 10.91 -5.91 27.15
C LEU A 231 10.85 -7.16 28.03
N PRO A 232 9.81 -7.32 28.86
CA PRO A 232 9.64 -8.49 29.70
C PRO A 232 9.31 -9.73 28.86
N ASP A 233 9.73 -10.91 29.34
CA ASP A 233 9.50 -12.17 28.63
C ASP A 233 8.01 -12.55 28.52
N SER A 234 7.14 -11.91 29.31
CA SER A 234 5.68 -12.03 29.18
C SER A 234 5.13 -11.34 27.92
N LYS A 235 5.90 -10.47 27.27
CA LYS A 235 5.53 -9.73 26.06
C LYS A 235 6.19 -10.28 24.81
N ILE A 236 7.42 -10.77 24.92
CA ILE A 236 8.18 -11.32 23.81
C ILE A 236 9.05 -12.47 24.32
N ASP A 237 8.89 -13.66 23.72
CA ASP A 237 9.71 -14.81 24.08
C ASP A 237 11.17 -14.63 23.65
N ALA A 238 12.06 -15.48 24.15
CA ALA A 238 13.50 -15.37 23.91
C ALA A 238 13.89 -15.50 22.42
N ASP A 239 13.22 -16.37 21.67
CA ASP A 239 13.52 -16.61 20.26
C ASP A 239 13.05 -15.43 19.40
N SER A 240 11.84 -14.92 19.66
CA SER A 240 11.28 -13.71 19.06
C SER A 240 12.15 -12.50 19.36
N LYS A 241 12.62 -12.34 20.61
CA LYS A 241 13.52 -11.25 21.03
C LYS A 241 14.85 -11.33 20.27
N LYS A 242 15.43 -12.52 20.16
CA LYS A 242 16.66 -12.76 19.38
C LYS A 242 16.47 -12.45 17.90
N ALA A 243 15.37 -12.89 17.30
CA ALA A 243 15.05 -12.64 15.89
C ALA A 243 14.90 -11.14 15.60
N LEU A 244 14.18 -10.41 16.45
CA LEU A 244 13.95 -8.97 16.29
C LEU A 244 15.24 -8.17 16.50
N LEU A 245 16.06 -8.52 17.50
CA LEU A 245 17.39 -7.94 17.68
C LEU A 245 18.28 -8.14 16.46
N ARG A 246 18.27 -9.36 15.89
CA ARG A 246 19.05 -9.66 14.69
C ARG A 246 18.57 -8.85 13.48
N PHE A 247 17.27 -8.69 13.30
CA PHE A 247 16.71 -7.83 12.25
C PHE A 247 17.17 -6.37 12.41
N VAL A 248 17.10 -5.82 13.63
CA VAL A 248 17.56 -4.46 13.94
C VAL A 248 19.06 -4.29 13.65
N GLN A 249 19.88 -5.29 14.00
CA GLN A 249 21.32 -5.26 13.74
C GLN A 249 21.66 -5.21 12.25
N ASP A 250 20.87 -5.91 11.43
CA ASP A 250 21.08 -5.97 9.98
C ASP A 250 20.60 -4.68 9.26
N LEU A 251 19.93 -3.74 9.95
CA LEU A 251 19.62 -2.42 9.37
C LEU A 251 20.91 -1.68 8.95
N PRO A 252 20.87 -0.93 7.82
CA PRO A 252 19.71 -0.64 6.97
C PRO A 252 19.42 -1.71 5.89
N HIS A 253 20.13 -2.85 5.92
CA HIS A 253 20.07 -3.89 4.89
C HIS A 253 19.62 -5.25 5.45
N PRO A 254 18.42 -5.36 6.08
CA PRO A 254 17.91 -6.66 6.50
C PRO A 254 17.68 -7.53 5.27
N THR A 255 18.00 -8.82 5.31
CA THR A 255 17.83 -9.71 4.13
C THR A 255 17.00 -10.93 4.49
N GLY A 256 16.40 -11.57 3.48
CA GLY A 256 15.67 -12.81 3.69
C GLY A 256 14.29 -12.59 4.31
N PHE A 257 13.86 -13.50 5.17
CA PHE A 257 12.45 -13.59 5.58
C PHE A 257 12.25 -13.05 6.99
N PHE A 258 11.40 -12.04 7.13
CA PHE A 258 10.97 -11.46 8.39
C PHE A 258 9.46 -11.63 8.55
N THR A 259 9.02 -11.98 9.76
CA THR A 259 7.60 -11.97 10.15
C THR A 259 7.49 -11.36 11.54
N LEU A 260 6.57 -10.42 11.67
CA LEU A 260 6.17 -9.79 12.93
C LEU A 260 4.68 -10.05 13.13
N ASP A 261 4.32 -10.53 14.31
CA ASP A 261 2.95 -10.74 14.74
C ASP A 261 2.75 -10.00 16.07
N LEU A 262 1.73 -9.13 16.11
CA LEU A 262 1.35 -8.34 17.26
C LEU A 262 -0.09 -8.68 17.61
N THR A 263 -0.30 -9.16 18.84
CA THR A 263 -1.64 -9.43 19.38
C THR A 263 -1.88 -8.55 20.59
N PHE A 264 -3.01 -7.87 20.64
CA PHE A 264 -3.34 -6.92 21.70
C PHE A 264 -4.41 -7.49 22.62
N ASP A 265 -4.09 -7.66 23.92
CA ASP A 265 -5.09 -8.10 24.91
C ASP A 265 -6.22 -7.05 25.09
N LYS A 266 -5.91 -5.77 24.84
CA LYS A 266 -6.87 -4.67 24.74
C LYS A 266 -6.66 -3.97 23.39
N PRO A 267 -7.72 -3.74 22.58
CA PRO A 267 -7.56 -3.15 21.25
C PRO A 267 -6.81 -1.81 21.30
N LEU A 268 -5.75 -1.68 20.50
CA LEU A 268 -4.99 -0.44 20.34
C LEU A 268 -5.82 0.56 19.54
N GLN A 269 -6.17 1.71 20.12
CA GLN A 269 -6.96 2.73 19.46
C GLN A 269 -6.08 3.55 18.50
N ILE A 270 -6.36 3.48 17.20
CA ILE A 270 -5.44 4.01 16.16
C ILE A 270 -5.62 5.50 15.85
N GLY A 271 -6.71 6.16 16.24
CA GLY A 271 -6.83 7.61 16.00
C GLY A 271 -7.20 8.49 17.19
N SER A 272 -7.23 7.95 18.41
CA SER A 272 -7.15 8.79 19.63
C SER A 272 -5.71 9.22 19.93
N LEU A 273 -4.75 8.45 19.42
CA LEU A 273 -3.33 8.79 19.40
C LEU A 273 -3.12 9.62 18.14
N GLY A 274 -2.62 10.84 18.25
CA GLY A 274 -2.23 11.61 17.07
C GLY A 274 -1.28 10.81 16.18
N LEU A 275 -1.04 11.27 14.95
CA LEU A 275 -0.13 10.64 13.98
C LEU A 275 1.36 10.63 14.41
N ASP A 276 1.66 10.63 15.71
CA ASP A 276 2.99 10.39 16.24
C ASP A 276 3.30 8.89 16.22
N ALA A 277 3.99 8.48 15.16
CA ALA A 277 4.45 7.12 14.96
C ALA A 277 5.31 6.59 16.14
N ALA A 278 6.05 7.47 16.83
CA ALA A 278 6.87 7.06 17.97
C ALA A 278 6.00 6.67 19.17
N GLN A 279 4.98 7.46 19.48
CA GLN A 279 4.03 7.18 20.55
C GLN A 279 3.20 5.92 20.27
N LEU A 280 2.77 5.73 19.01
CA LEU A 280 2.09 4.50 18.57
C LEU A 280 2.98 3.28 18.76
N ALA A 281 4.25 3.34 18.34
CA ALA A 281 5.20 2.24 18.50
C ALA A 281 5.42 1.90 19.99
N GLN A 282 5.63 2.91 20.84
CA GLN A 282 5.79 2.70 22.28
C GLN A 282 4.55 2.08 22.92
N THR A 283 3.36 2.59 22.59
CA THR A 283 2.09 2.07 23.10
C THR A 283 1.85 0.64 22.62
N ALA A 284 2.22 0.34 21.38
CA ALA A 284 2.11 -1.00 20.83
C ALA A 284 3.04 -1.98 21.56
N LEU A 285 4.31 -1.63 21.75
CA LEU A 285 5.30 -2.46 22.45
C LEU A 285 4.92 -2.71 23.92
N ALA A 286 4.29 -1.73 24.58
CA ALA A 286 3.83 -1.89 25.97
C ALA A 286 2.65 -2.86 26.10
N ASN A 287 1.75 -2.88 25.12
CA ASN A 287 0.47 -3.57 25.23
C ASN A 287 0.40 -4.90 24.46
N ALA A 288 1.15 -5.05 23.37
CA ALA A 288 1.10 -6.23 22.52
C ALA A 288 1.88 -7.42 23.10
N LYS A 289 1.40 -8.62 22.81
CA LYS A 289 2.24 -9.82 22.73
C LYS A 289 2.88 -9.84 21.35
N ILE A 290 4.19 -10.06 21.31
CA ILE A 290 5.03 -9.92 20.14
C ILE A 290 5.62 -11.29 19.81
N SER A 291 5.39 -11.75 18.58
CA SER A 291 6.09 -12.91 18.03
C SER A 291 6.84 -12.51 16.77
N VAL A 292 8.10 -12.91 16.67
CA VAL A 292 8.97 -12.54 15.55
C VAL A 292 9.74 -13.74 15.07
N SER A 293 9.84 -13.88 13.75
CA SER A 293 10.81 -14.78 13.13
C SER A 293 11.62 -14.00 12.10
N TYR A 294 12.93 -14.21 12.10
CA TYR A 294 13.81 -13.61 11.11
C TYR A 294 14.87 -14.62 10.68
N LYS A 295 14.96 -14.83 9.36
CA LYS A 295 15.95 -15.68 8.71
C LYS A 295 16.68 -14.87 7.65
N ALA A 296 17.86 -14.37 8.01
CA ALA A 296 18.79 -13.74 7.08
C ALA A 296 19.13 -14.68 5.91
N ARG A 297 19.39 -14.11 4.73
CA ARG A 297 19.79 -14.85 3.53
C ARG A 297 21.30 -15.05 3.48
#